data_AF-A0A526TIK7-F1
#
_entry.id   AF-A0A526TIK7-F1
#
_cell.length_a   1.000
_cell.length_b   1.000
_cell.length_c   1.000
_cell.angle_alpha   90.00
_cell.angle_beta   90.00
_cell.angle_gamma   90.00
#
_symmetry.space_group_name_H-M   'P 1'
#
loop_
_entity.id
_entity.type
_entity.pdbx_description
1 polymer ?
#
loop_
_entity_poly.entity_id
_entity_poly.type
_entity_poly.pdbx_seq_one_letter_code
_entity_poly.pdbx_strand_id
1 'polypeptide(L)'
;SSAWLPLLFAAYICFSVFWSQAPGVTARTSVQYFSHIACAYVAARTVSVRTLTIGALVGIFVVLLYSLKVGNYSEDVLDGTVNFVGAFASKNQIGFVGSLGIYFCVVFLAFYRRGRLSFILAVP
;
A
#
# COMPACT_ATOMS: atom_id res chain seq x y z
N SER A 1 10.92 10.97 19.42
CA SER A 1 11.06 10.26 18.13
C SER A 1 10.60 8.82 18.34
N SER A 2 9.45 8.42 17.78
CA SER A 2 8.80 7.12 18.06
C SER A 2 9.24 6.00 17.10
N ALA A 3 10.36 6.19 16.39
CA ALA A 3 10.83 5.30 15.33
C ALA A 3 11.56 4.04 15.84
N TRP A 4 11.79 3.93 17.15
CA TRP A 4 12.53 2.82 17.74
C TRP A 4 11.77 1.49 17.62
N LEU A 5 10.44 1.51 17.72
CA LEU A 5 9.61 0.30 17.72
C LEU A 5 9.57 -0.40 16.35
N PRO A 6 9.36 0.30 15.22
CA PRO A 6 9.45 -0.31 13.89
C PRO A 6 10.86 -0.85 13.57
N LEU A 7 11.91 -0.14 14.00
CA LEU A 7 13.29 -0.55 13.74
C LEU A 7 13.69 -1.77 14.58
N LEU A 8 13.27 -1.83 15.85
CA LEU A 8 13.45 -3.03 16.67
C LEU A 8 12.70 -4.22 16.10
N PHE A 9 11.48 -4.01 15.60
CA PHE A 9 10.71 -5.07 14.95
C PHE A 9 11.41 -5.58 13.68
N ALA A 10 11.94 -4.67 12.86
CA ALA A 10 12.70 -5.04 11.67
C ALA A 10 13.99 -5.82 12.02
N ALA A 11 14.72 -5.38 13.05
CA ALA A 11 15.90 -6.07 13.55
C ALA A 11 15.55 -7.47 14.08
N TYR A 12 14.46 -7.61 14.85
CA TYR A 12 13.97 -8.90 15.33
C TYR A 12 13.67 -9.87 14.18
N ILE A 13 13.07 -9.38 13.10
CA ILE A 13 12.80 -10.20 11.91
C ILE A 13 14.11 -10.66 11.25
N CYS A 14 15.14 -9.83 11.21
CA CYS A 14 16.47 -10.26 10.74
C CYS A 14 17.10 -11.31 11.67
N PHE A 15 16.96 -11.17 12.98
CA PHE A 15 17.43 -12.17 13.94
C PHE A 15 16.67 -13.50 13.86
N SER A 16 15.44 -13.50 13.34
CA SER A 16 14.66 -14.73 13.17
C SER A 16 15.29 -15.78 12.25
N VAL A 17 16.32 -15.41 11.48
CA VAL A 17 17.12 -16.33 10.67
C VAL A 17 17.82 -17.39 11.54
N PHE A 18 18.23 -17.06 12.77
CA PHE A 18 19.04 -17.95 13.62
C PHE A 18 18.26 -19.17 14.16
N TRP A 19 16.93 -19.06 14.28
CA TRP A 19 16.08 -20.14 14.76
C TRP A 19 15.07 -20.63 13.70
N SER A 20 15.26 -20.20 12.44
CA SER A 20 14.37 -20.58 11.33
C SER A 20 14.69 -21.99 10.81
N GLN A 21 13.63 -22.73 10.47
CA GLN A 21 13.72 -24.03 9.81
C GLN A 21 14.22 -23.92 8.35
N ALA A 22 14.11 -22.74 7.72
CA ALA A 22 14.55 -22.48 6.35
C ALA A 22 15.37 -21.18 6.25
N PRO A 23 16.62 -21.15 6.75
CA PRO A 23 17.40 -19.92 6.94
C PRO A 23 17.60 -19.12 5.65
N GLY A 24 17.79 -19.78 4.49
CA GLY A 24 18.01 -19.10 3.21
C GLY A 24 16.78 -18.37 2.66
N VAL A 25 15.56 -18.84 2.96
CA VAL A 25 14.32 -18.12 2.60
C VAL A 25 14.10 -16.97 3.57
N THR A 26 14.25 -17.24 4.88
CA THR A 26 14.09 -16.23 5.94
C THR A 26 15.07 -15.07 5.81
N ALA A 27 16.32 -15.33 5.42
CA ALA A 27 17.31 -14.26 5.21
C ALA A 27 16.89 -13.31 4.07
N ARG A 28 16.40 -13.85 2.95
CA ARG A 28 15.95 -13.04 1.82
C ARG A 28 14.71 -12.22 2.15
N THR A 29 13.70 -12.87 2.75
CA THR A 29 12.45 -12.19 3.11
C THR A 29 12.64 -11.17 4.24
N SER A 30 13.53 -11.44 5.20
CA SER A 30 13.84 -10.49 6.27
C SER A 30 14.55 -9.24 5.74
N VAL A 31 15.53 -9.38 4.85
CA VAL A 31 16.19 -8.24 4.21
C VAL A 31 15.22 -7.45 3.33
N GLN A 32 14.35 -8.13 2.58
CA GLN A 32 13.29 -7.47 1.81
C GLN A 32 12.37 -6.65 2.71
N TYR A 33 11.92 -7.24 3.82
CA TYR A 33 11.02 -6.58 4.76
C TYR A 33 11.68 -5.40 5.50
N PHE A 34 12.94 -5.57 5.94
CA PHE A 34 13.74 -4.50 6.53
C PHE A 34 13.86 -3.30 5.58
N SER A 35 14.22 -3.57 4.31
CA SER A 35 14.37 -2.53 3.29
C SER A 35 13.04 -1.80 3.04
N HIS A 36 11.92 -2.53 3.06
CA HIS A 36 10.59 -1.97 2.92
C HIS A 36 10.23 -1.03 4.09
N ILE A 37 10.49 -1.44 5.33
CA ILE A 37 10.28 -0.59 6.52
C ILE A 37 11.15 0.66 6.45
N ALA A 38 12.43 0.53 6.09
CA ALA A 38 13.35 1.65 5.97
C ALA A 38 12.85 2.66 4.92
N CYS A 39 12.45 2.19 3.74
CA CYS A 39 11.90 3.02 2.68
C CYS A 39 10.61 3.73 3.13
N ALA A 40 9.67 3.00 3.73
CA ALA A 40 8.42 3.56 4.24
C ALA A 40 8.67 4.63 5.33
N TYR A 41 9.66 4.41 6.20
CA TYR A 41 10.05 5.38 7.20
C TYR A 41 10.61 6.67 6.58
N VAL A 42 11.53 6.56 5.62
CA VAL A 42 12.07 7.72 4.90
C VAL A 42 10.95 8.48 4.21
N ALA A 43 10.07 7.78 3.48
CA ALA A 43 8.91 8.39 2.82
C ALA A 43 7.98 9.11 3.81
N ALA A 44 7.68 8.50 4.96
CA ALA A 44 6.84 9.12 6.00
C ALA A 44 7.48 10.38 6.62
N ARG A 45 8.81 10.51 6.55
CA ARG A 45 9.55 11.67 7.07
C ARG A 45 9.70 12.79 6.03
N THR A 46 9.69 12.46 4.75
CA THR A 46 9.91 13.43 3.67
C THR A 46 8.60 13.93 3.05
N VAL A 47 7.54 13.13 3.06
CA VAL A 47 6.30 13.41 2.34
C VAL A 47 5.27 14.08 3.25
N SER A 48 4.72 15.22 2.81
CA SER A 48 3.60 15.86 3.48
C SER A 48 2.33 15.02 3.36
N VAL A 49 1.42 15.08 4.35
CA VAL A 49 0.12 14.38 4.29
C VAL A 49 -0.64 14.76 3.01
N ARG A 50 -0.57 16.02 2.60
CA ARG A 50 -1.19 16.54 1.36
C ARG A 50 -0.67 15.82 0.13
N THR A 51 0.66 15.75 -0.04
CA THR A 51 1.31 15.10 -1.17
C THR A 51 1.01 13.60 -1.17
N LEU A 52 1.01 12.98 0.01
CA LEU A 52 0.69 11.56 0.16
C LEU A 52 -0.76 11.26 -0.27
N THR A 53 -1.74 12.06 0.19
CA THR A 53 -3.15 11.83 -0.15
C THR A 53 -3.42 11.99 -1.64
N ILE A 54 -2.92 13.06 -2.27
CA ILE A 54 -3.12 13.29 -3.72
C ILE A 54 -2.39 12.22 -4.53
N GLY A 55 -1.12 11.94 -4.20
CA GLY A 55 -0.34 10.91 -4.88
C GLY A 55 -0.96 9.52 -4.77
N ALA A 56 -1.44 9.14 -3.58
CA ALA A 56 -2.13 7.87 -3.37
C ALA A 56 -3.43 7.79 -4.18
N LEU A 57 -4.25 8.85 -4.22
CA LEU A 57 -5.48 8.86 -5.01
C LEU A 57 -5.21 8.71 -6.51
N VAL A 58 -4.26 9.46 -7.06
CA VAL A 58 -3.88 9.36 -8.48
C VAL A 58 -3.33 7.97 -8.78
N GLY A 59 -2.44 7.44 -7.93
CA GLY A 59 -1.87 6.11 -8.10
C GLY A 59 -2.93 5.02 -8.07
N ILE A 60 -3.83 5.03 -7.09
CA ILE A 60 -4.93 4.07 -6.96
C ILE A 60 -5.85 4.16 -8.18
N PHE A 61 -6.20 5.37 -8.63
CA PHE A 61 -7.02 5.56 -9.81
C PHE A 61 -6.39 4.92 -11.05
N VAL A 62 -5.09 5.15 -11.29
CA VAL A 62 -4.36 4.55 -12.41
C VAL A 62 -4.31 3.02 -12.29
N VAL A 63 -4.06 2.49 -11.09
CA VAL A 63 -4.02 1.03 -10.84
C VAL A 63 -5.38 0.38 -11.10
N LEU A 64 -6.48 1.04 -10.73
CA LEU A 64 -7.83 0.55 -10.98
C LEU A 64 -8.16 0.59 -12.48
N LEU A 65 -7.83 1.68 -13.18
CA LEU A 65 -7.99 1.76 -14.65
C LEU A 65 -7.16 0.69 -15.38
N TYR A 66 -5.91 0.48 -14.96
CA TYR A 66 -5.06 -0.56 -15.51
C TYR A 66 -5.66 -1.95 -15.26
N SER A 67 -6.20 -2.19 -14.06
CA SER A 67 -6.85 -3.46 -13.73
C SER A 67 -8.08 -3.71 -14.59
N LEU A 68 -8.89 -2.69 -14.85
CA LEU A 68 -10.03 -2.76 -15.78
C LEU A 68 -9.58 -3.07 -17.21
N LYS A 69 -8.47 -2.50 -17.65
CA LYS A 69 -7.89 -2.79 -18.98
C LYS A 69 -7.40 -4.23 -19.10
N VAL A 70 -6.71 -4.76 -18.09
CA VAL A 70 -6.17 -6.13 -18.12
C VAL A 70 -7.29 -7.15 -18.12
N GLY A 71 -8.37 -6.91 -17.37
CA GLY A 71 -9.58 -7.71 -17.54
C GLY A 71 -9.47 -9.17 -17.10
N ASN A 72 -8.46 -9.58 -16.31
CA ASN A 72 -8.34 -11.00 -15.95
C ASN A 72 -9.41 -11.39 -14.93
N TYR A 73 -10.02 -12.55 -15.18
CA TYR A 73 -10.95 -13.22 -14.29
C TYR A 73 -10.29 -14.52 -13.80
N SER A 74 -10.43 -14.80 -12.52
CA SER A 74 -10.00 -16.07 -11.93
C SER A 74 -11.24 -16.89 -11.59
N GLU A 75 -11.21 -18.15 -12.00
CA GLU A 75 -12.20 -19.14 -11.59
C GLU A 75 -12.04 -19.44 -10.10
N ASP A 76 -13.14 -19.40 -9.37
CA ASP A 76 -13.19 -19.87 -7.99
C ASP A 76 -13.45 -21.39 -8.00
N VAL A 77 -12.41 -22.18 -7.73
CA VAL A 77 -12.46 -23.66 -7.80
C VAL A 77 -13.50 -24.26 -6.86
N LEU A 78 -13.94 -23.53 -5.84
CA LEU A 78 -14.93 -23.99 -4.87
C LEU A 78 -16.38 -23.75 -5.29
N ASP A 79 -16.65 -22.77 -6.15
CA ASP A 79 -18.01 -22.30 -6.46
C ASP A 79 -18.29 -22.23 -7.97
N GLY A 80 -17.28 -22.46 -8.81
CA GLY A 80 -17.41 -22.43 -10.27
C GLY A 80 -17.75 -21.05 -10.85
N THR A 81 -17.66 -20.00 -10.03
CA THR A 81 -17.95 -18.62 -10.43
C THR A 81 -16.68 -17.88 -10.84
N VAL A 82 -16.78 -17.11 -11.92
CA VAL A 82 -15.72 -16.21 -12.37
C VAL A 82 -15.71 -14.93 -11.56
N ASN A 83 -14.59 -14.65 -10.88
CA ASN A 83 -14.41 -13.42 -10.14
C ASN A 83 -13.39 -12.51 -10.83
N PHE A 84 -13.68 -11.21 -10.87
CA PHE A 84 -12.76 -10.23 -11.44
C PHE A 84 -11.55 -10.04 -10.54
N VAL A 85 -10.36 -10.23 -11.11
CA VAL A 85 -9.08 -10.08 -10.42
C VAL A 85 -8.24 -8.94 -11.04
N GLY A 86 -8.51 -8.59 -12.29
CA GLY A 86 -7.85 -7.49 -12.99
C GLY A 86 -6.35 -7.75 -13.17
N ALA A 87 -5.50 -6.79 -12.81
CA ALA A 87 -4.05 -6.93 -12.95
C ALA A 87 -3.38 -7.70 -11.78
N PHE A 88 -4.15 -8.13 -10.78
CA PHE A 88 -3.63 -8.77 -9.57
C PHE A 88 -3.71 -10.31 -9.65
N ALA A 89 -3.25 -10.99 -8.60
CA ALA A 89 -3.36 -12.45 -8.50
C ALA A 89 -4.61 -12.91 -7.73
N SER A 90 -5.28 -12.01 -6.98
CA SER A 90 -6.43 -12.36 -6.14
C SER A 90 -7.48 -11.25 -6.05
N LYS A 91 -8.76 -11.65 -6.00
CA LYS A 91 -9.93 -10.75 -5.80
C LYS A 91 -9.79 -9.86 -4.54
N ASN A 92 -9.13 -10.37 -3.50
CA ASN A 92 -8.93 -9.64 -2.27
C ASN A 92 -7.89 -8.52 -2.41
N GLN A 93 -6.93 -8.65 -3.32
CA GLN A 93 -5.89 -7.63 -3.53
C GLN A 93 -6.46 -6.42 -4.24
N ILE A 94 -7.24 -6.63 -5.30
CA ILE A 94 -7.91 -5.53 -6.00
C ILE A 94 -8.97 -4.86 -5.12
N GLY A 95 -9.70 -5.65 -4.32
CA GLY A 95 -10.62 -5.13 -3.31
C GLY A 95 -9.92 -4.29 -2.24
N PHE A 96 -8.76 -4.72 -1.76
CA PHE A 96 -7.93 -3.96 -0.82
C PHE A 96 -7.51 -2.60 -1.41
N VAL A 97 -6.98 -2.58 -2.64
CA VAL A 97 -6.60 -1.33 -3.33
C VAL A 97 -7.82 -0.41 -3.49
N GLY A 98 -8.98 -0.96 -3.84
CA GLY A 98 -10.24 -0.20 -3.93
C GLY A 98 -10.65 0.42 -2.58
N SER A 99 -10.59 -0.36 -1.49
CA SER A 99 -10.93 0.11 -0.15
C SER A 99 -9.97 1.20 0.35
N LEU A 100 -8.67 1.09 0.05
CA LEU A 100 -7.69 2.14 0.30
C LEU A 100 -8.03 3.41 -0.47
N GLY A 101 -8.50 3.29 -1.71
CA GLY A 101 -8.96 4.42 -2.51
C GLY A 101 -10.09 5.18 -1.83
N ILE A 102 -11.11 4.47 -1.37
CA ILE A 102 -12.24 5.06 -0.62
C ILE A 102 -11.74 5.74 0.66
N TYR A 103 -10.84 5.08 1.41
CA TYR A 103 -10.25 5.67 2.61
C TYR A 103 -9.52 6.99 2.30
N PHE A 104 -8.66 7.02 1.27
CA PHE A 104 -7.96 8.24 0.88
C PHE A 104 -8.92 9.32 0.34
N CYS A 105 -10.03 8.97 -0.31
CA CYS A 105 -11.08 9.92 -0.69
C CYS A 105 -11.71 10.58 0.55
N VAL A 106 -12.03 9.81 1.58
CA VAL A 106 -12.57 10.33 2.84
C VAL A 106 -11.55 11.23 3.54
N VAL A 107 -10.28 10.81 3.62
CA VAL A 107 -9.18 11.62 4.17
C VAL A 107 -9.04 12.92 3.38
N PHE A 108 -9.07 12.86 2.04
CA PHE A 108 -9.02 14.04 1.19
C PHE A 108 -10.16 15.01 1.51
N LEU A 109 -11.41 14.51 1.56
CA LEU A 109 -12.58 15.33 1.88
C LEU A 109 -12.49 15.94 3.29
N ALA A 110 -12.09 15.17 4.30
CA ALA A 110 -12.00 15.62 5.69
C ALA A 110 -10.93 16.70 5.88
N PHE A 111 -9.75 16.54 5.28
CA PHE A 111 -8.63 17.47 5.44
C PHE A 111 -8.73 18.68 4.49
N TYR A 112 -9.26 18.54 3.27
CA TYR A 112 -9.33 19.64 2.31
C TYR A 112 -10.61 20.48 2.36
N ARG A 113 -11.75 19.95 2.85
CA ARG A 113 -12.97 20.77 2.98
C ARG A 113 -12.88 21.86 4.05
N ARG A 114 -11.92 21.78 4.98
CA ARG A 114 -11.70 22.82 6.01
C ARG A 114 -11.11 24.12 5.47
N GLY A 115 -10.62 24.15 4.23
CA GLY A 115 -10.05 25.36 3.63
C GLY A 115 -10.57 25.57 2.22
N ARG A 116 -11.71 26.28 2.06
CA ARG A 116 -12.14 26.78 0.73
C ARG A 116 -11.04 27.60 0.02
N LEU A 117 -10.08 28.13 0.76
CA LEU A 117 -8.87 28.82 0.28
C LEU A 117 -7.74 27.88 -0.23
N SER A 118 -7.69 26.63 0.23
CA SER A 118 -6.65 25.68 -0.20
C SER A 118 -6.87 25.11 -1.60
N PHE A 119 -8.09 25.21 -2.13
CA PHE A 119 -8.42 24.84 -3.51
C PHE A 119 -7.89 25.88 -4.52
N ILE A 120 -7.85 27.16 -4.13
CA ILE A 120 -7.34 28.25 -4.97
C ILE A 120 -5.81 28.23 -5.02
N LEU A 121 -5.15 27.82 -3.93
CA LEU A 121 -3.69 27.62 -3.85
C LEU A 121 -3.22 26.24 -4.36
N ALA A 122 -4.13 25.40 -4.86
CA ALA A 122 -3.80 24.12 -5.49
C ALA A 122 -3.62 24.24 -7.01
N VAL A 123 -3.81 25.43 -7.57
CA VAL A 123 -3.27 25.81 -8.88
C VAL A 123 -1.81 26.25 -8.62
N PRO A 124 -0.83 25.73 -9.37
CA PRO A 124 0.58 26.08 -9.20
C PRO A 124 0.83 27.58 -9.31
#